data_AF-A0A552ESQ4-F1
#
_entry.id   AF-A0A552ESQ4-F1
#
_cell.length_a   1.000
_cell.length_b   1.000
_cell.length_c   1.000
_cell.angle_alpha   90.00
_cell.angle_beta   90.00
_cell.angle_gamma   90.00
#
_symmetry.space_group_name_H-M   'P 1'
#
loop_
_entity.id
_entity.type
_entity.pdbx_description
1 polymer ?
#
loop_
_entity_poly.entity_id
_entity_poly.type
_entity_poly.pdbx_seq_one_letter_code
_entity_poly.pdbx_strand_id
1 'polypeptide(L)'
;MNRQRRQKLRQFSPPRYSIFPREQWRWGVTSLVISLVLSLVILKLNTSSLSTATIDIFNPSTVGENLAGKSLNKLEKQKIAEFLQINAPETELTLDRTPLFILHDTAWSMTAGNIEEQKKYARGPMKLGPNVYIPRKPNSRDRDILDSIARPFFERHRPTATFYEQAAEMLPADTRDQLVRQLWQLTPETIRVKGFALALEGVPLSTRSASELEKRARIWLNTPSEAVFKRLVKQYPINYFDGAKTTALWATEAICQQLSHPNCDRLRPVFAERNRRVISSVNIELVQAPGSHCLTKGRLQTLPGYSDFQYQQTAKYYLLAALQTGQLPQIVSHFAVDSFLINQGKYPHCDPRGFDLQRLYNLISQALDYDPGTVYGIVPRYGTNIIAGDNIWWHNRVFDAANLPTTLN
;
A
#
# COMPACT_ATOMS: atom_id res chain seq x y z
N MET A 1 -43.77 -3.15 59.86
CA MET A 1 -43.80 -4.55 60.34
C MET A 1 -43.38 -5.48 59.22
N ASN A 2 -42.43 -6.37 59.54
CA ASN A 2 -41.66 -7.27 58.68
C ASN A 2 -42.49 -8.15 57.72
N ARG A 3 -41.95 -8.39 56.50
CA ARG A 3 -41.92 -9.74 55.93
C ARG A 3 -40.74 -9.94 54.96
N GLN A 4 -40.00 -11.00 55.25
CA GLN A 4 -38.69 -11.37 54.74
C GLN A 4 -38.71 -11.92 53.30
N ARG A 5 -37.56 -11.74 52.64
CA ARG A 5 -37.08 -12.47 51.45
C ARG A 5 -37.23 -13.98 51.58
N ARG A 6 -37.63 -14.65 50.49
CA ARG A 6 -37.01 -15.90 50.03
C ARG A 6 -36.94 -15.94 48.50
N GLN A 7 -35.76 -15.64 47.97
CA GLN A 7 -35.37 -16.02 46.61
C GLN A 7 -35.29 -17.55 46.54
N LYS A 8 -36.12 -18.19 45.70
CA LYS A 8 -35.93 -19.59 45.32
C LYS A 8 -34.81 -19.68 44.30
N LEU A 9 -33.69 -20.27 44.72
CA LEU A 9 -32.62 -20.78 43.86
C LEU A 9 -33.22 -21.72 42.80
N ARG A 10 -33.12 -21.36 41.51
CA ARG A 10 -33.29 -22.32 40.41
C ARG A 10 -32.04 -23.18 40.36
N GLN A 11 -32.21 -24.47 40.61
CA GLN A 11 -31.19 -25.50 40.41
C GLN A 11 -30.83 -25.60 38.93
N PHE A 12 -29.56 -25.36 38.61
CA PHE A 12 -28.99 -25.65 37.30
C PHE A 12 -28.96 -27.17 37.10
N SER A 13 -29.57 -27.63 36.01
CA SER A 13 -29.44 -29.02 35.55
C SER A 13 -28.29 -29.10 34.54
N PRO A 14 -27.34 -30.04 34.68
CA PRO A 14 -26.23 -30.18 33.74
C PRO A 14 -26.66 -30.87 32.42
N PRO A 15 -25.95 -30.61 31.31
CA PRO A 15 -26.26 -31.15 29.99
C PRO A 15 -26.07 -32.67 29.90
N ARG A 16 -26.91 -33.33 29.08
CA ARG A 16 -27.13 -34.79 29.01
C ARG A 16 -26.00 -35.65 28.43
N TYR A 17 -24.78 -35.14 28.26
CA TYR A 17 -23.63 -35.94 27.85
C TYR A 17 -22.39 -35.51 28.62
N SER A 18 -22.08 -36.22 29.70
CA SER A 18 -20.85 -36.08 30.48
C SER A 18 -20.43 -37.46 30.98
N ILE A 19 -19.19 -37.86 30.68
CA ILE A 19 -18.62 -39.19 30.92
C ILE A 19 -18.01 -39.29 32.35
N PHE A 20 -18.37 -38.39 33.26
CA PHE A 20 -17.80 -38.34 34.62
C PHE A 20 -18.88 -38.40 35.72
N PRO A 21 -18.67 -39.18 36.80
CA PRO A 21 -19.62 -39.27 37.92
C PRO A 21 -19.82 -37.95 38.66
N ARG A 22 -21.03 -37.77 39.21
CA ARG A 22 -21.52 -36.55 39.90
C ARG A 22 -20.63 -36.06 41.06
N GLU A 23 -19.79 -36.92 41.63
CA GLU A 23 -18.91 -36.56 42.73
C GLU A 23 -17.66 -35.77 42.27
N GLN A 24 -17.15 -35.98 41.06
CA GLN A 24 -15.98 -35.22 40.56
C GLN A 24 -16.30 -33.75 40.21
N TRP A 25 -17.57 -33.42 40.00
CA TRP A 25 -18.01 -32.03 39.76
C TRP A 25 -17.92 -31.13 41.01
N ARG A 26 -18.14 -31.70 42.20
CA ARG A 26 -18.07 -30.91 43.46
C ARG A 26 -16.63 -30.56 43.86
N TRP A 27 -15.64 -31.37 43.47
CA TRP A 27 -14.22 -31.10 43.71
C TRP A 27 -13.60 -30.18 42.64
N GLY A 28 -14.10 -30.22 41.40
CA GLY A 28 -13.63 -29.32 40.34
C GLY A 28 -14.00 -27.86 40.56
N VAL A 29 -15.21 -27.58 41.10
CA VAL A 29 -15.68 -26.20 41.33
C VAL A 29 -15.01 -25.57 42.57
N THR A 30 -14.72 -26.33 43.63
CA THR A 30 -13.96 -25.82 44.78
C THR A 30 -12.49 -25.57 44.45
N SER A 31 -11.86 -26.41 43.62
CA SER A 31 -10.48 -26.21 43.16
C SER A 31 -10.34 -24.96 42.25
N LEU A 32 -11.33 -24.69 41.40
CA LEU A 32 -11.34 -23.51 40.54
C LEU A 32 -11.48 -22.20 41.34
N VAL A 33 -12.33 -22.19 42.38
CA VAL A 33 -12.53 -21.01 43.24
C VAL A 33 -11.33 -20.75 44.15
N ILE A 34 -10.68 -21.79 44.67
CA ILE A 34 -9.45 -21.64 45.48
C ILE A 34 -8.29 -21.12 44.60
N SER A 35 -8.11 -21.63 43.37
CA SER A 35 -7.11 -21.11 42.44
C SER A 35 -7.37 -19.65 42.07
N LEU A 36 -8.62 -19.26 41.83
CA LEU A 36 -8.95 -17.87 41.49
C LEU A 36 -8.68 -16.91 42.66
N VAL A 37 -8.99 -17.32 43.88
CA VAL A 37 -8.71 -16.53 45.10
C VAL A 37 -7.22 -16.47 45.39
N LEU A 38 -6.46 -17.56 45.19
CA LEU A 38 -4.99 -17.53 45.32
C LEU A 38 -4.34 -16.62 44.28
N SER A 39 -4.79 -16.65 43.02
CA SER A 39 -4.28 -15.76 41.96
C SER A 39 -4.58 -14.29 42.26
N LEU A 40 -5.75 -13.96 42.80
CA LEU A 40 -6.12 -12.59 43.20
C LEU A 40 -5.34 -12.12 44.43
N VAL A 41 -4.99 -13.00 45.37
CA VAL A 41 -4.15 -12.68 46.54
C VAL A 41 -2.68 -12.50 46.14
N ILE A 42 -2.17 -13.31 45.21
CA ILE A 42 -0.82 -13.15 44.64
C ILE A 42 -0.72 -11.84 43.84
N LEU A 43 -1.76 -11.50 43.06
CA LEU A 43 -1.82 -10.23 42.31
C LEU A 43 -1.85 -9.00 43.24
N LYS A 44 -2.47 -9.13 44.42
CA LYS A 44 -2.57 -8.04 45.40
C LYS A 44 -1.31 -7.90 46.26
N LEU A 45 -0.61 -9.00 46.57
CA LEU A 45 0.62 -9.00 47.37
C LEU A 45 1.87 -8.61 46.57
N ASN A 46 1.90 -8.79 45.24
CA ASN A 46 3.03 -8.37 44.39
C ASN A 46 3.05 -6.86 44.05
N THR A 47 2.09 -6.07 44.50
CA THR A 47 2.05 -4.61 44.27
C THR A 47 2.62 -3.78 45.41
N SER A 48 3.18 -4.43 46.44
CA SER A 48 3.73 -3.76 47.61
C SER A 48 5.05 -4.39 48.02
N SER A 49 6.14 -3.74 47.61
CA SER A 49 7.49 -3.71 48.21
C SER A 49 8.67 -4.21 47.35
N LEU A 50 9.55 -3.23 47.07
CA LEU A 50 11.01 -3.28 47.00
C LEU A 50 11.76 -3.67 45.72
N SER A 51 12.49 -2.64 45.24
CA SER A 51 13.75 -2.63 44.47
C SER A 51 14.76 -3.66 44.98
N THR A 52 15.60 -4.32 44.18
CA THR A 52 16.72 -3.76 43.38
C THR A 52 17.32 -4.85 42.46
N ALA A 53 17.84 -4.40 41.31
CA ALA A 53 18.96 -4.93 40.53
C ALA A 53 18.76 -6.06 39.46
N THR A 54 18.97 -5.62 38.21
CA THR A 54 19.58 -6.29 37.02
C THR A 54 18.73 -7.16 36.09
N ILE A 55 18.43 -6.61 34.89
CA ILE A 55 18.81 -7.04 33.52
C ILE A 55 17.78 -6.49 32.52
N ASP A 56 18.29 -5.82 31.49
CA ASP A 56 17.58 -5.26 30.34
C ASP A 56 16.64 -6.26 29.64
N ILE A 57 15.38 -5.85 29.45
CA ILE A 57 14.67 -6.11 28.20
C ILE A 57 14.06 -4.77 27.79
N PHE A 58 14.67 -4.13 26.81
CA PHE A 58 14.08 -3.02 26.08
C PHE A 58 12.69 -3.43 25.63
N ASN A 59 11.68 -2.87 26.30
CA ASN A 59 10.33 -2.77 25.80
C ASN A 59 10.34 -1.48 24.97
N PRO A 60 10.36 -1.48 23.62
CA PRO A 60 10.12 -0.25 22.89
C PRO A 60 8.60 0.01 22.92
N SER A 61 8.11 0.48 24.06
CA SER A 61 6.74 0.98 24.23
C SER A 61 6.61 2.47 23.93
N THR A 62 7.59 3.07 23.24
CA THR A 62 7.46 4.42 22.69
C THR A 62 7.52 4.34 21.17
N VAL A 63 6.36 4.21 20.54
CA VAL A 63 6.21 4.74 19.18
C VAL A 63 6.64 6.21 19.27
N GLY A 64 7.72 6.59 18.57
CA GLY A 64 8.16 7.97 18.53
C GLY A 64 7.10 8.87 17.88
N GLU A 65 7.37 10.16 17.82
CA GLU A 65 6.48 11.10 17.12
C GLU A 65 6.23 10.63 15.67
N ASN A 66 5.00 10.74 15.18
CA ASN A 66 4.69 10.48 13.78
C ASN A 66 4.74 11.79 13.01
N LEU A 67 5.76 11.95 12.15
CA LEU A 67 6.04 13.18 11.42
C LEU A 67 5.48 13.19 9.99
N ALA A 68 4.63 12.23 9.61
CA ALA A 68 3.95 12.27 8.32
C ALA A 68 3.15 13.57 8.14
N GLY A 69 3.35 14.26 7.00
CA GLY A 69 2.74 15.54 6.69
C GLY A 69 3.40 16.76 7.32
N LYS A 70 4.42 16.59 8.17
CA LYS A 70 5.17 17.70 8.74
C LYS A 70 5.88 18.49 7.63
N SER A 71 5.69 19.80 7.61
CA SER A 71 6.44 20.69 6.72
C SER A 71 7.92 20.72 7.07
N LEU A 72 8.76 20.75 6.04
CA LEU A 72 10.20 20.84 6.18
C LEU A 72 10.61 22.29 6.45
N ASN A 73 11.42 22.51 7.49
CA ASN A 73 12.07 23.80 7.69
C ASN A 73 13.32 23.95 6.78
N LYS A 74 13.94 25.14 6.77
CA LYS A 74 15.10 25.43 5.92
C LYS A 74 16.29 24.49 6.17
N LEU A 75 16.58 24.20 7.45
CA LEU A 75 17.68 23.33 7.84
C LEU A 75 17.44 21.91 7.35
N GLU A 76 16.23 21.39 7.48
CA GLU A 76 15.86 20.05 6.99
C GLU A 76 15.97 19.95 5.47
N LYS A 77 15.52 20.98 4.73
CA LYS A 77 15.69 21.04 3.27
C LYS A 77 17.16 21.00 2.87
N GLN A 78 18.02 21.72 3.59
CA GLN A 78 19.47 21.72 3.38
C GLN A 78 20.08 20.35 3.66
N LYS A 79 19.79 19.75 4.82
CA LYS A 79 20.27 18.39 5.17
C LYS A 79 19.86 17.36 4.12
N ILE A 80 18.62 17.42 3.65
CA ILE A 80 18.14 16.52 2.59
C ILE A 80 18.92 16.75 1.29
N ALA A 81 19.06 18.00 0.85
CA ALA A 81 19.78 18.33 -0.37
C ALA A 81 21.25 17.85 -0.31
N GLU A 82 21.92 18.06 0.83
CA GLU A 82 23.28 17.57 1.10
C GLU A 82 23.37 16.05 1.10
N PHE A 83 22.46 15.37 1.81
CA PHE A 83 22.39 13.90 1.86
C PHE A 83 22.17 13.28 0.50
N LEU A 84 21.35 13.92 -0.34
CA LEU A 84 21.06 13.49 -1.71
C LEU A 84 22.10 13.93 -2.72
N GLN A 85 23.00 14.87 -2.35
CA GLN A 85 23.97 15.50 -3.24
C GLN A 85 23.32 16.17 -4.46
N ILE A 86 22.21 16.89 -4.22
CA ILE A 86 21.47 17.63 -5.25
C ILE A 86 21.25 19.08 -4.81
N ASN A 87 20.89 19.94 -5.76
CA ASN A 87 20.39 21.25 -5.44
C ASN A 87 18.93 21.16 -4.96
N ALA A 88 18.59 21.93 -3.93
CA ALA A 88 17.19 22.06 -3.51
C ALA A 88 16.36 22.67 -4.65
N PRO A 89 15.11 22.23 -4.86
CA PRO A 89 14.23 22.81 -5.86
C PRO A 89 13.93 24.26 -5.52
N GLU A 90 13.95 25.14 -6.51
CA GLU A 90 13.64 26.57 -6.34
C GLU A 90 12.16 26.81 -6.00
N THR A 91 11.28 25.87 -6.39
CA THR A 91 9.85 25.95 -6.14
C THR A 91 9.31 24.60 -5.69
N GLU A 92 8.55 24.62 -4.60
CA GLU A 92 7.90 23.43 -4.05
C GLU A 92 6.57 23.16 -4.75
N LEU A 93 6.30 21.87 -4.98
CA LEU A 93 5.01 21.43 -5.47
C LEU A 93 3.97 21.53 -4.35
N THR A 94 2.99 22.41 -4.53
CA THR A 94 1.84 22.50 -3.62
C THR A 94 0.82 21.42 -3.96
N LEU A 95 0.46 20.62 -2.96
CA LEU A 95 -0.56 19.57 -3.05
C LEU A 95 -1.74 19.91 -2.14
N ASP A 96 -2.94 19.42 -2.49
CA ASP A 96 -4.16 19.64 -1.70
C ASP A 96 -4.30 18.69 -0.49
N ARG A 97 -3.30 17.82 -0.28
CA ARG A 97 -3.25 16.80 0.77
C ARG A 97 -1.81 16.39 1.06
N THR A 98 -1.62 15.68 2.18
CA THR A 98 -0.35 15.04 2.50
C THR A 98 0.05 14.06 1.39
N PRO A 99 1.26 14.20 0.81
CA PRO A 99 1.72 13.28 -0.21
C PRO A 99 1.88 11.86 0.35
N LEU A 100 1.55 10.85 -0.47
CA LEU A 100 1.77 9.43 -0.13
C LEU A 100 3.03 8.89 -0.80
N PHE A 101 3.80 8.13 -0.03
CA PHE A 101 4.93 7.35 -0.52
C PHE A 101 4.58 5.87 -0.37
N ILE A 102 4.11 5.28 -1.47
CA ILE A 102 3.53 3.94 -1.49
C ILE A 102 4.62 2.95 -1.84
N LEU A 103 4.90 2.04 -0.91
CA LEU A 103 5.83 0.95 -1.09
C LEU A 103 5.12 -0.22 -1.78
N HIS A 104 5.79 -0.77 -2.80
CA HIS A 104 5.41 -1.96 -3.54
C HIS A 104 6.59 -2.92 -3.63
N ASP A 105 6.32 -4.17 -4.00
CA ASP A 105 7.36 -5.07 -4.49
C ASP A 105 6.93 -5.75 -5.78
N THR A 106 7.91 -6.03 -6.64
CA THR A 106 7.63 -6.45 -8.02
C THR A 106 7.05 -7.85 -8.15
N ALA A 107 7.17 -8.67 -7.09
CA ALA A 107 6.94 -10.12 -7.12
C ALA A 107 7.48 -10.85 -8.36
N TRP A 108 8.54 -10.29 -8.93
CA TRP A 108 9.13 -10.73 -10.19
C TRP A 108 10.58 -10.33 -10.24
N SER A 109 11.43 -11.28 -10.64
CA SER A 109 12.84 -11.03 -10.90
C SER A 109 13.00 -10.06 -12.07
N MET A 110 13.53 -8.88 -11.81
CA MET A 110 13.86 -7.89 -12.84
C MET A 110 15.36 -7.78 -12.99
N THR A 111 15.85 -7.90 -14.22
CA THR A 111 17.24 -7.56 -14.55
C THR A 111 17.39 -6.05 -14.75
N ALA A 112 18.63 -5.54 -14.70
CA ALA A 112 18.90 -4.14 -15.04
C ALA A 112 18.39 -3.77 -16.44
N GLY A 113 18.52 -4.69 -17.41
CA GLY A 113 17.96 -4.50 -18.76
C GLY A 113 16.43 -4.37 -18.77
N ASN A 114 15.73 -5.16 -17.95
CA ASN A 114 14.27 -5.04 -17.82
C ASN A 114 13.85 -3.72 -17.16
N ILE A 115 14.58 -3.26 -16.15
CA ILE A 115 14.31 -1.96 -15.51
C ILE A 115 14.49 -0.82 -16.52
N GLU A 116 15.59 -0.83 -17.28
CA GLU A 116 15.83 0.15 -18.35
C GLU A 116 14.74 0.10 -19.43
N GLU A 117 14.26 -1.08 -19.77
CA GLU A 117 13.12 -1.21 -20.67
C GLU A 117 11.86 -0.57 -20.07
N GLN A 118 11.53 -0.82 -18.80
CA GLN A 118 10.38 -0.17 -18.16
C GLN A 118 10.50 1.36 -18.20
N LYS A 119 11.69 1.91 -17.89
CA LYS A 119 11.97 3.35 -17.90
C LYS A 119 11.73 3.98 -19.28
N LYS A 120 12.13 3.31 -20.37
CA LYS A 120 11.85 3.78 -21.75
C LYS A 120 10.37 3.98 -22.03
N TYR A 121 9.48 3.19 -21.42
CA TYR A 121 8.04 3.26 -21.62
C TYR A 121 7.31 3.96 -20.48
N ALA A 122 8.03 4.54 -19.53
CA ALA A 122 7.46 5.10 -18.34
C ALA A 122 6.90 6.51 -18.54
N ARG A 123 6.67 7.03 -19.76
CA ARG A 123 5.99 8.32 -19.92
C ARG A 123 4.61 8.15 -20.54
N GLY A 124 3.63 8.90 -20.03
CA GLY A 124 2.24 8.78 -20.44
C GLY A 124 1.58 7.49 -19.94
N PRO A 125 0.59 6.94 -20.67
CA PRO A 125 -0.33 5.93 -20.15
C PRO A 125 0.22 4.49 -20.11
N MET A 126 1.48 4.27 -20.48
CA MET A 126 2.08 2.94 -20.61
C MET A 126 2.62 2.37 -19.28
N LYS A 127 2.85 1.06 -19.24
CA LYS A 127 3.40 0.33 -18.08
C LYS A 127 2.56 0.44 -16.81
N LEU A 128 3.13 0.01 -15.69
CA LEU A 128 2.43 -0.22 -14.41
C LEU A 128 2.30 1.05 -13.55
N GLY A 129 2.85 2.18 -14.00
CA GLY A 129 2.80 3.45 -13.27
C GLY A 129 3.75 3.66 -12.07
N PRO A 130 4.74 2.80 -11.72
CA PRO A 130 5.66 3.13 -10.64
C PRO A 130 6.60 4.26 -11.04
N ASN A 131 7.01 5.04 -10.05
CA ASN A 131 7.94 6.15 -10.24
C ASN A 131 9.40 5.68 -10.26
N VAL A 132 9.72 4.65 -9.47
CA VAL A 132 11.08 4.13 -9.30
C VAL A 132 11.05 2.62 -9.20
N TYR A 133 12.03 1.96 -9.82
CA TYR A 133 12.36 0.56 -9.55
C TYR A 133 13.68 0.50 -8.78
N ILE A 134 13.68 -0.15 -7.62
CA ILE A 134 14.87 -0.28 -6.77
C ILE A 134 15.40 -1.71 -6.84
N PRO A 135 16.49 -1.96 -7.61
CA PRO A 135 17.08 -3.29 -7.72
C PRO A 135 17.68 -3.75 -6.39
N ARG A 136 17.86 -5.07 -6.24
CA ARG A 136 18.48 -5.66 -5.03
C ARG A 136 19.95 -5.28 -4.85
N LYS A 137 20.63 -4.88 -5.92
CA LYS A 137 22.05 -4.48 -5.94
C LYS A 137 22.21 -3.25 -6.83
N PRO A 138 23.28 -2.46 -6.64
CA PRO A 138 23.56 -1.31 -7.51
C PRO A 138 23.55 -1.69 -8.99
N ASN A 139 22.90 -0.85 -9.80
CA ASN A 139 22.98 -0.94 -11.25
C ASN A 139 24.18 -0.11 -11.71
N SER A 140 25.15 -0.72 -12.40
CA SER A 140 26.36 -0.01 -12.86
C SER A 140 26.09 1.12 -13.86
N ARG A 141 24.86 1.21 -14.38
CA ARG A 141 24.43 2.27 -15.30
C ARG A 141 23.85 3.50 -14.60
N ASP A 142 23.42 3.38 -13.35
CA ASP A 142 22.86 4.49 -12.59
C ASP A 142 24.03 5.25 -11.98
N ARG A 143 24.26 6.50 -12.42
CA ARG A 143 25.36 7.34 -11.92
C ARG A 143 24.93 8.20 -10.74
N ASP A 144 23.65 8.54 -10.68
CA ASP A 144 23.04 9.26 -9.57
C ASP A 144 21.65 8.69 -9.21
N ILE A 145 21.02 9.28 -8.20
CA ILE A 145 19.66 8.89 -7.77
C ILE A 145 18.58 9.27 -8.77
N LEU A 146 18.80 10.31 -9.58
CA LEU A 146 17.82 10.78 -10.55
C LEU A 146 17.76 9.84 -11.75
N ASP A 147 18.88 9.18 -12.08
CA ASP A 147 18.98 8.22 -13.16
C ASP A 147 18.02 7.04 -12.99
N SER A 148 17.79 6.53 -11.77
CA SER A 148 16.87 5.38 -11.58
C SER A 148 15.39 5.77 -11.55
N ILE A 149 15.06 7.06 -11.67
CA ILE A 149 13.67 7.53 -11.72
C ILE A 149 13.07 7.19 -13.10
N ALA A 150 12.08 6.30 -13.12
CA ALA A 150 11.33 5.96 -14.32
C ALA A 150 10.35 7.08 -14.70
N ARG A 151 9.68 7.65 -13.69
CA ARG A 151 8.70 8.73 -13.85
C ARG A 151 8.96 9.85 -12.85
N PRO A 152 8.78 11.12 -13.22
CA PRO A 152 8.85 12.21 -12.27
C PRO A 152 7.88 11.91 -11.15
N PHE A 153 8.29 12.26 -9.94
CA PHE A 153 7.41 12.14 -8.80
C PHE A 153 6.23 13.09 -9.01
N PHE A 154 5.06 12.68 -8.50
CA PHE A 154 3.85 13.49 -8.60
C PHE A 154 3.42 13.81 -10.06
N GLU A 155 3.83 13.01 -11.05
CA GLU A 155 3.39 13.14 -12.45
C GLU A 155 1.90 12.79 -12.57
N ARG A 156 1.06 13.74 -13.04
CA ARG A 156 -0.38 13.51 -13.26
C ARG A 156 -0.66 12.49 -14.38
N HIS A 157 0.17 12.48 -15.41
CA HIS A 157 -0.03 11.69 -16.63
C HIS A 157 0.61 10.30 -16.54
N ARG A 158 0.21 9.53 -15.50
CA ARG A 158 0.64 8.14 -15.32
C ARG A 158 -0.53 7.20 -15.03
N PRO A 159 -0.37 5.90 -15.31
CA PRO A 159 -1.27 4.86 -14.82
C PRO A 159 -1.35 4.85 -13.30
N THR A 160 -2.49 4.39 -12.78
CA THR A 160 -2.66 4.09 -11.35
C THR A 160 -2.01 2.75 -11.02
N ALA A 161 -1.27 2.67 -9.92
CA ALA A 161 -0.63 1.45 -9.42
C ALA A 161 -1.49 0.72 -8.38
N THR A 162 -2.32 1.44 -7.63
CA THR A 162 -3.16 0.90 -6.53
C THR A 162 -4.66 1.00 -6.83
N PHE A 163 -5.50 0.27 -6.09
CA PHE A 163 -6.95 0.47 -6.12
C PHE A 163 -7.37 1.76 -5.41
N TYR A 164 -6.61 2.20 -4.41
CA TYR A 164 -6.73 3.53 -3.83
C TYR A 164 -6.60 4.62 -4.90
N GLU A 165 -5.54 4.64 -5.70
CA GLU A 165 -5.41 5.66 -6.76
C GLU A 165 -6.53 5.58 -7.80
N GLN A 166 -7.17 4.42 -7.96
CA GLN A 166 -8.32 4.23 -8.83
C GLN A 166 -9.65 4.73 -8.25
N ALA A 167 -9.68 5.17 -6.99
CA ALA A 167 -10.88 5.49 -6.23
C ALA A 167 -11.91 4.34 -6.21
N ALA A 168 -11.41 3.10 -6.08
CA ALA A 168 -12.23 1.89 -6.17
C ALA A 168 -13.22 1.73 -5.00
N GLU A 169 -13.01 2.45 -3.90
CA GLU A 169 -13.97 2.56 -2.80
C GLU A 169 -15.19 3.41 -3.17
N MET A 170 -15.05 4.39 -4.07
CA MET A 170 -16.17 5.20 -4.55
C MET A 170 -16.98 4.47 -5.63
N LEU A 171 -16.28 3.78 -6.53
CA LEU A 171 -16.89 2.99 -7.58
C LEU A 171 -16.01 1.79 -7.92
N PRO A 172 -16.46 0.55 -7.63
CA PRO A 172 -15.67 -0.65 -7.91
C PRO A 172 -15.24 -0.72 -9.37
N ALA A 173 -14.01 -1.18 -9.60
CA ALA A 173 -13.39 -1.17 -10.94
C ALA A 173 -14.26 -1.83 -12.03
N ASP A 174 -14.90 -2.96 -11.72
CA ASP A 174 -15.75 -3.67 -12.70
C ASP A 174 -16.98 -2.84 -13.10
N THR A 175 -17.62 -2.18 -12.13
CA THR A 175 -18.75 -1.27 -12.37
C THR A 175 -18.31 -0.02 -13.12
N ARG A 176 -17.18 0.59 -12.72
CA ARG A 176 -16.61 1.75 -13.41
C ARG A 176 -16.34 1.43 -14.87
N ASP A 177 -15.65 0.32 -15.14
CA ASP A 177 -15.28 -0.08 -16.49
C ASP A 177 -16.53 -0.39 -17.35
N GLN A 178 -17.59 -0.95 -16.76
CA GLN A 178 -18.88 -1.12 -17.45
C GLN A 178 -19.51 0.23 -17.81
N LEU A 179 -19.57 1.19 -16.88
CA LEU A 179 -20.14 2.52 -17.15
C LEU A 179 -19.34 3.26 -18.22
N VAL A 180 -18.01 3.14 -18.20
CA VAL A 180 -17.12 3.70 -19.21
C VAL A 180 -17.43 3.13 -20.59
N ARG A 181 -17.56 1.80 -20.73
CA ARG A 181 -17.91 1.14 -22.00
C ARG A 181 -19.30 1.55 -22.48
N GLN A 182 -20.29 1.60 -21.59
CA GLN A 182 -21.65 2.03 -21.92
C GLN A 182 -21.68 3.47 -22.42
N LEU A 183 -21.05 4.39 -21.68
CA LEU A 183 -20.93 5.78 -22.07
C LEU A 183 -20.24 5.91 -23.43
N TRP A 184 -19.15 5.17 -23.63
CA TRP A 184 -18.46 5.13 -24.92
C TRP A 184 -19.41 4.75 -26.05
N GLN A 185 -20.14 3.64 -25.96
CA GLN A 185 -21.08 3.19 -27.01
C GLN A 185 -22.18 4.22 -27.31
N LEU A 186 -22.62 5.00 -26.32
CA LEU A 186 -23.66 6.02 -26.47
C LEU A 186 -23.13 7.39 -26.95
N THR A 187 -21.82 7.62 -26.85
CA THR A 187 -21.22 8.91 -27.20
C THR A 187 -21.05 9.06 -28.73
N PRO A 188 -21.44 10.18 -29.35
CA PRO A 188 -21.18 10.44 -30.77
C PRO A 188 -19.69 10.39 -31.13
N GLU A 189 -19.36 9.92 -32.35
CA GLU A 189 -17.98 9.77 -32.80
C GLU A 189 -17.18 11.09 -32.76
N THR A 190 -17.82 12.21 -33.08
CA THR A 190 -17.20 13.54 -33.01
C THR A 190 -16.74 13.89 -31.59
N ILE A 191 -17.53 13.54 -30.56
CA ILE A 191 -17.17 13.76 -29.15
C ILE A 191 -16.10 12.77 -28.71
N ARG A 192 -16.16 11.51 -29.17
CA ARG A 192 -15.15 10.48 -28.88
C ARG A 192 -13.77 10.89 -29.38
N VAL A 193 -13.67 11.32 -30.64
CA VAL A 193 -12.41 11.79 -31.25
C VAL A 193 -11.86 12.98 -30.48
N LYS A 194 -12.70 13.98 -30.18
CA LYS A 194 -12.28 15.13 -29.38
C LYS A 194 -11.85 14.76 -27.96
N GLY A 195 -12.51 13.79 -27.35
CA GLY A 195 -12.15 13.24 -26.04
C GLY A 195 -10.74 12.64 -26.03
N PHE A 196 -10.37 11.86 -27.06
CA PHE A 196 -9.00 11.34 -27.19
C PHE A 196 -7.97 12.44 -27.41
N ALA A 197 -8.28 13.43 -28.26
CA ALA A 197 -7.39 14.56 -28.50
C ALA A 197 -7.06 15.31 -27.19
N LEU A 198 -8.09 15.66 -26.41
CA LEU A 198 -7.91 16.33 -25.11
C LEU A 198 -7.18 15.46 -24.08
N ALA A 199 -7.46 14.15 -24.05
CA ALA A 199 -6.84 13.25 -23.08
C ALA A 199 -5.34 13.02 -23.30
N LEU A 200 -4.87 13.23 -24.53
CA LEU A 200 -3.47 13.03 -24.92
C LEU A 200 -2.74 14.35 -25.19
N GLU A 201 -3.45 15.48 -25.11
CA GLU A 201 -2.86 16.81 -25.27
C GLU A 201 -1.80 17.08 -24.19
N GLY A 202 -0.60 17.47 -24.63
CA GLY A 202 0.53 17.77 -23.74
C GLY A 202 1.09 16.56 -22.97
N VAL A 203 0.58 15.35 -23.19
CA VAL A 203 1.10 14.14 -22.53
C VAL A 203 2.47 13.81 -23.12
N PRO A 204 3.54 13.71 -22.30
CA PRO A 204 4.84 13.28 -22.78
C PRO A 204 4.77 11.79 -23.15
N LEU A 205 4.78 11.47 -24.45
CA LEU A 205 4.79 10.11 -24.94
C LEU A 205 6.22 9.68 -25.25
N SER A 206 6.71 8.61 -24.62
CA SER A 206 8.11 8.23 -24.78
C SER A 206 8.41 7.47 -26.07
N THR A 207 7.46 6.69 -26.59
CA THR A 207 7.74 5.70 -27.65
C THR A 207 6.57 5.40 -28.59
N ARG A 208 5.36 5.89 -28.28
CA ARG A 208 4.15 5.58 -29.04
C ARG A 208 3.46 6.85 -29.48
N SER A 209 2.85 6.80 -30.66
CA SER A 209 2.03 7.90 -31.15
C SER A 209 0.68 7.93 -30.44
N ALA A 210 0.06 9.10 -30.38
CA ALA A 210 -1.30 9.26 -29.86
C ALA A 210 -2.30 8.36 -30.62
N SER A 211 -2.16 8.23 -31.94
CA SER A 211 -3.01 7.37 -32.78
C SER A 211 -2.92 5.88 -32.41
N GLU A 212 -1.71 5.36 -32.12
CA GLU A 212 -1.55 3.98 -31.66
C GLU A 212 -2.24 3.73 -30.31
N LEU A 213 -2.12 4.67 -29.37
CA LEU A 213 -2.77 4.59 -28.06
C LEU A 213 -4.29 4.65 -28.18
N GLU A 214 -4.81 5.55 -29.01
CA GLU A 214 -6.23 5.63 -29.34
C GLU A 214 -6.75 4.31 -29.91
N LYS A 215 -6.06 3.73 -30.91
CA LYS A 215 -6.44 2.44 -31.51
C LYS A 215 -6.58 1.35 -30.44
N ARG A 216 -5.61 1.25 -29.52
CA ARG A 216 -5.63 0.26 -28.42
C ARG A 216 -6.75 0.54 -27.43
N ALA A 217 -6.95 1.81 -27.07
CA ALA A 217 -8.02 2.24 -26.18
C ALA A 217 -9.39 1.90 -26.76
N ARG A 218 -9.60 2.12 -28.06
CA ARG A 218 -10.82 1.73 -28.78
C ARG A 218 -11.05 0.23 -28.75
N ILE A 219 -10.00 -0.58 -28.91
CA ILE A 219 -10.13 -2.04 -28.77
C ILE A 219 -10.61 -2.40 -27.37
N TRP A 220 -10.01 -1.82 -26.32
CA TRP A 220 -10.51 -2.02 -24.96
C TRP A 220 -11.96 -1.58 -24.86
N LEU A 221 -12.32 -0.34 -25.18
CA LEU A 221 -13.67 0.23 -25.06
C LEU A 221 -14.77 -0.54 -25.82
N ASN A 222 -14.44 -1.11 -26.99
CA ASN A 222 -15.37 -1.90 -27.80
C ASN A 222 -15.45 -3.37 -27.40
N THR A 223 -14.60 -3.82 -26.48
CA THR A 223 -14.73 -5.18 -25.94
C THR A 223 -15.97 -5.25 -25.02
N PRO A 224 -16.75 -6.34 -24.99
CA PRO A 224 -17.97 -6.40 -24.18
C PRO A 224 -17.72 -6.40 -22.66
N SER A 225 -16.59 -6.93 -22.21
CA SER A 225 -16.25 -7.02 -20.79
C SER A 225 -14.75 -7.16 -20.55
N GLU A 226 -14.32 -6.91 -19.31
CA GLU A 226 -12.93 -7.11 -18.90
C GLU A 226 -12.48 -8.58 -19.04
N ALA A 227 -13.39 -9.53 -18.81
CA ALA A 227 -13.09 -10.96 -18.99
C ALA A 227 -12.78 -11.29 -20.46
N VAL A 228 -13.54 -10.73 -21.40
CA VAL A 228 -13.27 -10.90 -22.84
C VAL A 228 -11.95 -10.22 -23.21
N PHE A 229 -11.70 -9.01 -22.71
CA PHE A 229 -10.46 -8.29 -22.98
C PHE A 229 -9.23 -9.04 -22.45
N LYS A 230 -9.30 -9.61 -21.25
CA LYS A 230 -8.24 -10.44 -20.68
C LYS A 230 -7.94 -11.68 -21.53
N ARG A 231 -8.94 -12.29 -22.18
CA ARG A 231 -8.71 -13.38 -23.14
C ARG A 231 -8.04 -12.89 -24.42
N LEU A 232 -8.45 -11.72 -24.92
CA LEU A 232 -7.83 -11.09 -26.08
C LEU A 232 -6.34 -10.79 -25.83
N VAL A 233 -5.99 -10.19 -24.68
CA VAL A 233 -4.60 -9.85 -24.35
C VAL A 233 -3.67 -11.08 -24.42
N LYS A 234 -4.16 -12.26 -24.03
CA LYS A 234 -3.37 -13.52 -24.09
C LYS A 234 -3.02 -13.98 -25.50
N GLN A 235 -3.71 -13.48 -26.53
CA GLN A 235 -3.48 -13.84 -27.93
C GLN A 235 -2.47 -12.93 -28.63
N TYR A 236 -2.02 -11.87 -27.97
CA TYR A 236 -1.11 -10.88 -28.54
C TYR A 236 0.24 -10.91 -27.81
N PRO A 237 1.30 -10.37 -28.45
CA PRO A 237 2.59 -10.20 -27.77
C PRO A 237 2.44 -9.48 -26.44
N ILE A 238 3.32 -9.83 -25.49
CA ILE A 238 3.40 -9.17 -24.19
C ILE A 238 3.49 -7.64 -24.42
N ASN A 239 2.74 -6.87 -23.63
CA ASN A 239 2.67 -5.41 -23.70
C ASN A 239 1.99 -4.81 -24.94
N TYR A 240 1.40 -5.61 -25.84
CA TYR A 240 0.71 -5.09 -27.03
C TYR A 240 -0.44 -4.12 -26.68
N PHE A 241 -1.16 -4.41 -25.59
CA PHE A 241 -2.28 -3.57 -25.12
C PHE A 241 -1.88 -2.59 -24.01
N ASP A 242 -0.59 -2.40 -23.74
CA ASP A 242 -0.13 -1.41 -22.76
C ASP A 242 -0.71 -0.03 -23.07
N GLY A 243 -1.21 0.62 -22.03
CA GLY A 243 -1.85 1.94 -22.09
C GLY A 243 -3.26 1.98 -22.65
N ALA A 244 -3.82 0.87 -23.15
CA ALA A 244 -5.18 0.85 -23.70
C ALA A 244 -6.22 1.35 -22.67
N LYS A 245 -6.22 0.75 -21.48
CA LYS A 245 -7.19 1.06 -20.43
C LYS A 245 -6.98 2.47 -19.85
N THR A 246 -5.74 2.84 -19.54
CA THR A 246 -5.40 4.17 -19.03
C THR A 246 -5.83 5.27 -19.99
N THR A 247 -5.50 5.13 -21.28
CA THR A 247 -5.89 6.08 -22.34
C THR A 247 -7.41 6.15 -22.49
N ALA A 248 -8.10 5.01 -22.44
CA ALA A 248 -9.57 4.98 -22.51
C ALA A 248 -10.24 5.69 -21.33
N LEU A 249 -9.71 5.52 -20.12
CA LEU A 249 -10.22 6.20 -18.93
C LEU A 249 -10.00 7.72 -19.03
N TRP A 250 -8.82 8.18 -19.45
CA TRP A 250 -8.56 9.61 -19.66
C TRP A 250 -9.44 10.21 -20.76
N ALA A 251 -9.63 9.51 -21.87
CA ALA A 251 -10.53 9.94 -22.94
C ALA A 251 -11.98 10.03 -22.45
N THR A 252 -12.41 9.09 -21.62
CA THR A 252 -13.76 9.10 -21.04
C THR A 252 -13.94 10.24 -20.05
N GLU A 253 -12.91 10.56 -19.26
CA GLU A 253 -12.90 11.76 -18.42
C GLU A 253 -13.11 13.03 -19.27
N ALA A 254 -12.34 13.19 -20.35
CA ALA A 254 -12.47 14.32 -21.26
C ALA A 254 -13.83 14.37 -21.98
N ILE A 255 -14.43 13.22 -22.31
CA ILE A 255 -15.80 13.13 -22.82
C ILE A 255 -16.78 13.66 -21.76
N CYS A 256 -16.62 13.28 -20.50
CA CYS A 256 -17.49 13.72 -19.43
C CYS A 256 -17.38 15.19 -19.06
N GLN A 257 -16.34 15.89 -19.49
CA GLN A 257 -16.27 17.35 -19.39
C GLN A 257 -17.11 18.05 -20.47
N GLN A 258 -17.41 17.36 -21.57
CA GLN A 258 -18.09 17.92 -22.74
C GLN A 258 -19.55 17.46 -22.87
N LEU A 259 -19.89 16.32 -22.27
CA LEU A 259 -21.20 15.70 -22.37
C LEU A 259 -21.89 15.69 -21.00
N SER A 260 -23.15 16.11 -20.98
CA SER A 260 -24.05 15.88 -19.85
C SER A 260 -24.74 14.53 -20.03
N HIS A 261 -24.45 13.57 -19.15
CA HIS A 261 -25.02 12.22 -19.21
C HIS A 261 -25.00 11.59 -17.80
N PRO A 262 -26.01 10.80 -17.39
CA PRO A 262 -26.05 10.20 -16.04
C PRO A 262 -24.80 9.37 -15.68
N ASN A 263 -24.23 8.64 -16.65
CA ASN A 263 -22.96 7.92 -16.43
C ASN A 263 -21.80 8.87 -16.14
N CYS A 264 -21.78 10.06 -16.73
CA CYS A 264 -20.77 11.07 -16.41
C CYS A 264 -20.94 11.63 -15.01
N ASP A 265 -22.18 11.84 -14.54
CA ASP A 265 -22.42 12.29 -13.17
C ASP A 265 -21.90 11.28 -12.13
N ARG A 266 -21.96 9.98 -12.46
CA ARG A 266 -21.39 8.91 -11.63
C ARG A 266 -19.87 8.78 -11.74
N LEU A 267 -19.29 9.05 -12.91
CA LEU A 267 -17.86 8.87 -13.17
C LEU A 267 -17.01 10.08 -12.76
N ARG A 268 -17.53 11.30 -12.87
CA ARG A 268 -16.79 12.54 -12.56
C ARG A 268 -16.18 12.56 -11.16
N PRO A 269 -16.90 12.19 -10.07
CA PRO A 269 -16.30 12.17 -8.73
C PRO A 269 -15.11 11.21 -8.64
N VAL A 270 -15.20 10.05 -9.31
CA VAL A 270 -14.15 9.02 -9.34
C VAL A 270 -12.92 9.54 -10.10
N PHE A 271 -13.10 10.18 -11.26
CA PHE A 271 -12.00 10.77 -12.02
C PHE A 271 -11.32 11.92 -11.27
N ALA A 272 -12.11 12.80 -10.63
CA ALA A 272 -11.58 13.89 -9.82
C ALA A 272 -10.70 13.36 -8.67
N GLU A 273 -11.19 12.37 -7.92
CA GLU A 273 -10.43 11.80 -6.80
C GLU A 273 -9.21 11.00 -7.27
N ARG A 274 -9.33 10.23 -8.36
CA ARG A 274 -8.18 9.60 -9.04
C ARG A 274 -7.10 10.63 -9.34
N ASN A 275 -7.46 11.75 -9.97
CA ASN A 275 -6.47 12.75 -10.38
C ASN A 275 -5.79 13.42 -9.21
N ARG A 276 -6.51 13.68 -8.11
CA ARG A 276 -5.91 14.14 -6.85
C ARG A 276 -4.94 13.11 -6.25
N ARG A 277 -5.31 11.84 -6.22
CA ARG A 277 -4.47 10.76 -5.65
C ARG A 277 -3.22 10.50 -6.48
N VAL A 278 -3.32 10.49 -7.80
CA VAL A 278 -2.18 10.23 -8.70
C VAL A 278 -1.13 11.34 -8.58
N ILE A 279 -1.55 12.61 -8.57
CA ILE A 279 -0.62 13.74 -8.43
C ILE A 279 -0.06 13.85 -7.00
N SER A 280 -0.73 13.28 -5.99
CA SER A 280 -0.27 13.32 -4.60
C SER A 280 0.41 12.04 -4.13
N SER A 281 0.79 11.13 -5.03
CA SER A 281 1.42 9.86 -4.65
C SER A 281 2.64 9.53 -5.50
N VAL A 282 3.61 8.89 -4.83
CA VAL A 282 4.82 8.31 -5.43
C VAL A 282 4.80 6.82 -5.13
N ASN A 283 4.89 6.00 -6.17
CA ASN A 283 4.92 4.55 -6.07
C ASN A 283 6.36 4.04 -6.26
N ILE A 284 6.87 3.31 -5.27
CA ILE A 284 8.21 2.73 -5.28
C ILE A 284 8.11 1.22 -5.42
N GLU A 285 8.75 0.68 -6.44
CA GLU A 285 8.79 -0.76 -6.71
C GLU A 285 10.12 -1.36 -6.29
N LEU A 286 10.12 -2.07 -5.15
CA LEU A 286 11.28 -2.80 -4.68
C LEU A 286 11.38 -4.14 -5.44
N VAL A 287 12.48 -4.35 -6.17
CA VAL A 287 12.67 -5.60 -6.91
C VAL A 287 12.78 -6.77 -5.94
N GLN A 288 11.83 -7.69 -6.01
CA GLN A 288 11.74 -8.85 -5.13
C GLN A 288 11.46 -10.11 -5.94
N ALA A 289 12.01 -11.24 -5.49
CA ALA A 289 11.81 -12.52 -6.16
C ALA A 289 10.33 -12.93 -6.20
N PRO A 290 9.91 -13.68 -7.23
CA PRO A 290 8.61 -14.33 -7.22
C PRO A 290 8.56 -15.37 -6.10
N GLY A 291 7.37 -15.60 -5.55
CA GLY A 291 7.16 -16.60 -4.50
C GLY A 291 5.93 -16.30 -3.67
N SER A 292 5.93 -16.74 -2.41
CA SER A 292 4.74 -16.67 -1.56
C SER A 292 4.23 -15.24 -1.35
N HIS A 293 2.92 -15.13 -1.24
CA HIS A 293 2.16 -13.91 -0.94
C HIS A 293 0.89 -14.32 -0.17
N CYS A 294 0.08 -13.34 0.22
CA CYS A 294 -1.16 -13.51 1.00
C CYS A 294 -2.21 -14.45 0.40
N LEU A 295 -2.16 -14.73 -0.91
CA LEU A 295 -3.09 -15.64 -1.58
C LEU A 295 -2.45 -16.99 -1.94
N THR A 296 -1.19 -17.21 -1.58
CA THR A 296 -0.51 -18.48 -1.83
C THR A 296 -1.19 -19.60 -1.03
N LYS A 297 -1.59 -20.66 -1.74
CA LYS A 297 -2.17 -21.87 -1.16
C LYS A 297 -1.15 -23.01 -1.23
N GLY A 298 -1.10 -23.85 -0.20
CA GLY A 298 -0.23 -25.03 -0.18
C GLY A 298 1.19 -24.72 0.30
N ARG A 299 2.20 -25.29 -0.38
CA ARG A 299 3.60 -25.19 0.04
C ARG A 299 4.11 -23.76 -0.14
N LEU A 300 4.48 -23.14 0.97
CA LEU A 300 5.10 -21.81 0.98
C LEU A 300 6.53 -21.90 0.44
N GLN A 301 6.84 -21.01 -0.50
CA GLN A 301 8.18 -20.72 -0.98
C GLN A 301 8.80 -19.59 -0.16
N THR A 302 10.04 -19.78 0.28
CA THR A 302 10.81 -18.74 0.97
C THR A 302 11.21 -17.62 0.02
N LEU A 303 11.37 -16.42 0.57
CA LEU A 303 11.81 -15.23 -0.15
C LEU A 303 13.03 -14.64 0.56
N PRO A 304 14.00 -14.10 -0.19
CA PRO A 304 15.11 -13.39 0.42
C PRO A 304 14.63 -12.06 1.01
N GLY A 305 15.19 -11.67 2.17
CA GLY A 305 14.96 -10.32 2.71
C GLY A 305 15.41 -9.21 1.75
N TYR A 306 14.92 -7.99 1.96
CA TYR A 306 15.39 -6.83 1.19
C TYR A 306 16.84 -6.49 1.56
N SER A 307 17.61 -6.04 0.57
CA SER A 307 19.02 -5.69 0.79
C SER A 307 19.18 -4.32 1.45
N ASP A 308 20.33 -4.09 2.09
CA ASP A 308 20.70 -2.80 2.65
C ASP A 308 20.65 -1.68 1.61
N PHE A 309 21.09 -1.99 0.39
CA PHE A 309 21.00 -1.09 -0.75
C PHE A 309 19.55 -0.68 -1.02
N GLN A 310 18.60 -1.61 -1.00
CA GLN A 310 17.19 -1.30 -1.21
C GLN A 310 16.64 -0.35 -0.13
N TYR A 311 16.98 -0.58 1.14
CA TYR A 311 16.57 0.31 2.23
C TYR A 311 17.19 1.71 2.08
N GLN A 312 18.49 1.80 1.82
CA GLN A 312 19.19 3.08 1.64
C GLN A 312 18.61 3.87 0.46
N GLN A 313 18.37 3.23 -0.68
CA GLN A 313 17.77 3.90 -1.83
C GLN A 313 16.33 4.33 -1.54
N THR A 314 15.53 3.49 -0.88
CA THR A 314 14.15 3.84 -0.51
C THR A 314 14.13 5.08 0.38
N ALA A 315 15.02 5.18 1.37
CA ALA A 315 15.17 6.36 2.21
C ALA A 315 15.54 7.61 1.38
N LYS A 316 16.48 7.48 0.44
CA LYS A 316 16.84 8.61 -0.43
C LYS A 316 15.68 9.07 -1.32
N TYR A 317 14.93 8.15 -1.94
CA TYR A 317 13.77 8.51 -2.74
C TYR A 317 12.64 9.11 -1.90
N TYR A 318 12.47 8.65 -0.66
CA TYR A 318 11.54 9.26 0.28
C TYR A 318 11.89 10.72 0.56
N LEU A 319 13.17 10.99 0.87
CA LEU A 319 13.64 12.34 1.12
C LEU A 319 13.58 13.23 -0.14
N LEU A 320 13.80 12.67 -1.33
CA LEU A 320 13.61 13.40 -2.59
C LEU A 320 12.14 13.81 -2.77
N ALA A 321 11.18 12.92 -2.50
CA ALA A 321 9.76 13.25 -2.54
C ALA A 321 9.39 14.32 -1.50
N ALA A 322 10.01 14.25 -0.31
CA ALA A 322 9.81 15.26 0.72
C ALA A 322 10.32 16.63 0.29
N LEU A 323 11.52 16.67 -0.30
CA LEU A 323 12.14 17.90 -0.77
C LEU A 323 11.32 18.57 -1.87
N GLN A 324 10.74 17.79 -2.79
CA GLN A 324 9.92 18.34 -3.88
C GLN A 324 8.60 18.97 -3.42
N THR A 325 8.03 18.50 -2.31
CA THR A 325 6.74 18.98 -1.79
C THR A 325 6.90 19.90 -0.58
N GLY A 326 8.12 20.01 -0.04
CA GLY A 326 8.38 20.74 1.20
C GLY A 326 7.75 20.09 2.44
N GLN A 327 7.30 18.83 2.36
CA GLN A 327 6.60 18.12 3.43
C GLN A 327 7.05 16.66 3.47
N LEU A 328 7.14 16.07 4.66
CA LEU A 328 7.40 14.63 4.83
C LEU A 328 6.21 13.81 4.31
N PRO A 329 6.35 13.00 3.24
CA PRO A 329 5.25 12.16 2.76
C PRO A 329 4.85 11.12 3.81
N GLN A 330 3.60 10.65 3.76
CA GLN A 330 3.15 9.51 4.55
C GLN A 330 3.56 8.21 3.86
N ILE A 331 4.42 7.41 4.51
CA ILE A 331 4.78 6.08 4.02
C ILE A 331 3.64 5.10 4.29
N VAL A 332 3.20 4.41 3.24
CA VAL A 332 2.19 3.35 3.29
C VAL A 332 2.64 2.16 2.45
N SER A 333 2.23 0.94 2.81
CA SER A 333 2.36 -0.23 1.95
C SER A 333 1.15 -0.34 1.01
N HIS A 334 1.32 -1.03 -0.12
CA HIS A 334 0.20 -1.45 -0.95
C HIS A 334 -0.80 -2.30 -0.15
N PHE A 335 -0.30 -3.18 0.72
CA PHE A 335 -1.14 -3.99 1.63
C PHE A 335 -2.07 -3.14 2.50
N ALA A 336 -1.57 -2.03 3.05
CA ALA A 336 -2.35 -1.14 3.89
C ALA A 336 -3.32 -0.27 3.07
N VAL A 337 -2.82 0.33 1.99
CA VAL A 337 -3.57 1.37 1.25
C VAL A 337 -4.81 0.80 0.55
N ASP A 338 -4.77 -0.47 0.13
CA ASP A 338 -5.86 -1.16 -0.53
C ASP A 338 -6.71 -2.03 0.41
N SER A 339 -6.49 -1.96 1.73
CA SER A 339 -7.19 -2.76 2.75
C SER A 339 -8.72 -2.66 2.69
N PHE A 340 -9.26 -1.53 2.23
CA PHE A 340 -10.70 -1.33 2.07
C PHE A 340 -11.37 -2.34 1.11
N LEU A 341 -10.60 -2.97 0.21
CA LEU A 341 -11.11 -3.96 -0.74
C LEU A 341 -11.71 -5.20 -0.06
N ILE A 342 -11.30 -5.50 1.17
CA ILE A 342 -11.83 -6.63 1.95
C ILE A 342 -13.35 -6.48 2.12
N ASN A 343 -13.80 -5.25 2.38
CA ASN A 343 -15.23 -4.94 2.52
C ASN A 343 -15.99 -5.08 1.20
N GLN A 344 -15.28 -5.19 0.08
CA GLN A 344 -15.83 -5.46 -1.25
C GLN A 344 -15.70 -6.94 -1.67
N GLY A 345 -15.32 -7.83 -0.74
CA GLY A 345 -15.07 -9.25 -1.03
C GLY A 345 -13.84 -9.50 -1.90
N LYS A 346 -12.94 -8.51 -2.02
CA LYS A 346 -11.69 -8.61 -2.77
C LYS A 346 -10.53 -8.65 -1.80
N TYR A 347 -9.52 -9.45 -2.11
CA TYR A 347 -8.30 -9.48 -1.31
C TYR A 347 -7.29 -8.51 -1.91
N PRO A 348 -6.73 -7.56 -1.14
CA PRO A 348 -5.77 -6.59 -1.66
C PRO A 348 -4.45 -7.28 -2.03
N HIS A 349 -3.63 -6.55 -2.79
CA HIS A 349 -2.22 -6.93 -2.90
C HIS A 349 -1.57 -6.82 -1.52
N CYS A 350 -0.50 -7.57 -1.30
CA CYS A 350 0.13 -7.71 0.01
C CYS A 350 1.63 -7.41 -0.03
N ASP A 351 2.01 -6.55 -0.97
CA ASP A 351 3.34 -6.02 -1.10
C ASP A 351 3.51 -4.68 -0.34
N PRO A 352 4.75 -4.32 0.01
CA PRO A 352 5.94 -5.16 -0.08
C PRO A 352 5.90 -6.28 0.98
N ARG A 353 6.23 -7.49 0.56
CA ARG A 353 6.18 -8.69 1.38
C ARG A 353 7.46 -8.77 2.20
N GLY A 354 7.34 -8.80 3.53
CA GLY A 354 8.47 -8.95 4.45
C GLY A 354 9.39 -7.72 4.56
N PHE A 355 8.86 -6.52 4.33
CA PHE A 355 9.65 -5.28 4.39
C PHE A 355 9.70 -4.74 5.83
N ASP A 356 10.89 -4.55 6.37
CA ASP A 356 11.09 -3.95 7.70
C ASP A 356 10.92 -2.43 7.61
N LEU A 357 9.71 -1.97 7.90
CA LEU A 357 9.36 -0.56 7.83
C LEU A 357 10.06 0.26 8.93
N GLN A 358 10.34 -0.33 10.09
CA GLN A 358 11.03 0.36 11.18
C GLN A 358 12.49 0.64 10.79
N ARG A 359 13.15 -0.30 10.11
CA ARG A 359 14.48 -0.09 9.56
C ARG A 359 14.52 1.09 8.59
N LEU A 360 13.53 1.21 7.70
CA LEU A 360 13.43 2.37 6.80
C LEU A 360 13.27 3.67 7.59
N TYR A 361 12.40 3.70 8.60
CA TYR A 361 12.20 4.87 9.45
C TYR A 361 13.48 5.30 10.17
N ASN A 362 14.23 4.34 10.72
CA ASN A 362 15.49 4.65 11.38
C ASN A 362 16.52 5.26 10.43
N LEU A 363 16.58 4.83 9.16
CA LEU A 363 17.46 5.43 8.15
C LEU A 363 17.06 6.87 7.80
N ILE A 364 15.75 7.16 7.76
CA ILE A 364 15.24 8.51 7.54
C ILE A 364 15.58 9.41 8.74
N SER A 365 15.38 8.91 9.97
CA SER A 365 15.74 9.63 11.19
C SER A 365 17.22 9.96 11.24
N GLN A 366 18.08 9.01 10.89
CA GLN A 366 19.53 9.24 10.81
C GLN A 366 19.89 10.33 9.80
N ALA A 367 19.21 10.41 8.65
CA ALA A 367 19.49 11.42 7.65
C ALA A 367 19.04 12.84 8.05
N LEU A 368 18.07 12.96 8.96
CA LEU A 368 17.50 14.25 9.40
C LEU A 368 17.95 14.67 10.81
N ASP A 369 18.67 13.80 11.52
CA ASP A 369 18.96 13.87 12.95
C ASP A 369 17.69 13.94 13.81
N TYR A 370 16.69 13.13 13.49
CA TYR A 370 15.53 12.93 14.35
C TYR A 370 15.74 11.74 15.29
N ASP A 371 14.92 11.68 16.34
CA ASP A 371 15.02 10.61 17.34
C ASP A 371 14.78 9.22 16.72
N PRO A 372 15.51 8.18 17.16
CA PRO A 372 15.21 6.79 16.84
C PRO A 372 13.76 6.44 17.23
N GLY A 373 13.08 5.64 16.41
CA GLY A 373 11.68 5.27 16.66
C GLY A 373 10.64 6.29 16.14
N THR A 374 11.08 7.43 15.61
CA THR A 374 10.21 8.35 14.84
C THR A 374 9.54 7.60 13.69
N VAL A 375 8.25 7.87 13.47
CA VAL A 375 7.45 7.26 12.41
C VAL A 375 7.16 8.29 11.32
N TYR A 376 7.12 7.84 10.07
CA TYR A 376 6.90 8.69 8.89
C TYR A 376 5.67 8.26 8.09
N GLY A 377 4.73 7.60 8.73
CA GLY A 377 3.58 7.00 8.07
C GLY A 377 2.79 6.05 8.95
N ILE A 378 2.46 4.87 8.42
CA ILE A 378 1.79 3.83 9.19
C ILE A 378 2.71 3.28 10.29
N VAL A 379 2.17 3.05 11.49
CA VAL A 379 2.89 2.29 12.51
C VAL A 379 2.92 0.82 12.06
N PRO A 380 4.10 0.17 11.94
CA PRO A 380 4.18 -1.18 11.38
C PRO A 380 3.41 -2.19 12.24
N ARG A 381 2.53 -2.96 11.61
CA ARG A 381 1.85 -4.12 12.18
C ARG A 381 2.06 -5.30 11.24
N TYR A 382 3.02 -6.14 11.58
CA TYR A 382 3.45 -7.26 10.74
C TYR A 382 2.57 -8.48 10.95
N GLY A 383 2.14 -9.10 9.85
CA GLY A 383 1.44 -10.38 9.91
C GLY A 383 0.76 -10.73 8.60
N THR A 384 -0.18 -11.66 8.64
CA THR A 384 -0.91 -12.12 7.44
C THR A 384 -2.40 -11.80 7.48
N ASN A 385 -2.89 -11.22 8.57
CA ASN A 385 -4.29 -10.97 8.82
C ASN A 385 -4.60 -9.47 8.81
N ILE A 386 -4.87 -8.98 7.61
CA ILE A 386 -5.31 -7.60 7.40
C ILE A 386 -6.61 -7.24 8.12
N ILE A 387 -7.49 -8.22 8.41
CA ILE A 387 -8.71 -7.98 9.21
C ILE A 387 -8.34 -7.72 10.68
N ALA A 388 -7.26 -8.30 11.18
CA ALA A 388 -6.71 -8.01 12.50
C ALA A 388 -5.94 -6.66 12.56
N GLY A 389 -5.82 -5.97 11.42
CA GLY A 389 -5.13 -4.70 11.29
C GLY A 389 -3.65 -4.82 10.94
N ASP A 390 -3.19 -5.98 10.47
CA ASP A 390 -1.85 -6.12 9.90
C ASP A 390 -1.74 -5.27 8.63
N ASN A 391 -0.66 -4.50 8.52
CA ASN A 391 -0.46 -3.53 7.46
C ASN A 391 0.88 -3.72 6.73
N ILE A 392 1.70 -4.67 7.16
CA ILE A 392 2.84 -5.19 6.40
C ILE A 392 2.73 -6.71 6.35
N TRP A 393 2.70 -7.28 5.14
CA TRP A 393 2.56 -8.72 5.02
C TRP A 393 3.85 -9.44 5.44
N TRP A 394 3.74 -10.28 6.47
CA TRP A 394 4.86 -11.02 7.02
C TRP A 394 4.43 -12.44 7.39
N HIS A 395 5.18 -13.44 6.92
CA HIS A 395 4.96 -14.84 7.27
C HIS A 395 6.29 -15.52 7.62
N ASN A 396 6.42 -16.07 8.83
CA ASN A 396 7.68 -16.59 9.39
C ASN A 396 8.27 -17.81 8.65
N ARG A 397 7.47 -18.50 7.83
CA ARG A 397 7.98 -19.57 6.93
C ARG A 397 8.41 -19.07 5.55
N VAL A 398 8.09 -17.83 5.23
CA VAL A 398 8.43 -17.20 3.94
C VAL A 398 9.70 -16.37 4.12
N PHE A 399 9.77 -15.61 5.21
CA PHE A 399 10.94 -14.85 5.60
C PHE A 399 11.59 -15.53 6.80
N ASP A 400 12.91 -15.72 6.74
CA ASP A 400 13.66 -16.35 7.81
C ASP A 400 13.51 -15.56 9.12
N ALA A 401 13.26 -16.27 10.23
CA ALA A 401 13.01 -15.67 11.54
C ALA A 401 14.24 -14.88 12.07
N ALA A 402 15.45 -15.20 11.57
CA ALA A 402 16.66 -14.44 11.87
C ALA A 402 16.65 -12.99 11.35
N ASN A 403 15.72 -12.63 10.45
CA ASN A 403 15.54 -11.29 9.91
C ASN A 403 14.30 -10.56 10.48
N LEU A 404 13.71 -11.07 11.57
CA LEU A 404 12.62 -10.37 12.26
C LEU A 404 13.11 -9.00 12.76
N PRO A 405 12.38 -7.90 12.50
CA PRO A 405 12.59 -6.67 13.24
C PRO A 405 12.46 -7.00 14.73
N THR A 406 13.41 -6.56 15.55
CA THR A 406 13.51 -6.87 16.99
C THR A 406 12.30 -6.43 17.83
N THR A 407 11.29 -5.83 17.21
CA THR A 407 10.06 -5.32 17.84
C THR A 407 8.90 -6.33 17.86
N LEU A 408 9.12 -7.60 17.52
CA LEU A 408 8.07 -8.63 17.41
C LEU A 408 8.01 -9.63 18.59
N ASN A 409 8.67 -9.35 19.72
CA ASN A 409 8.54 -10.16 20.93
C ASN A 409 7.54 -9.56 21.92
#